data_AF-A0A1G3LLD7-F1
#
_entry.id   AF-A0A1G3LLD7-F1
#
_cell.length_a   1.000
_cell.length_b   1.000
_cell.length_c   1.000
_cell.angle_alpha   90.00
_cell.angle_beta   90.00
_cell.angle_gamma   90.00
#
_symmetry.space_group_name_H-M   'P 1'
#
loop_
_entity.id
_entity.type
_entity.pdbx_description
1 polymer ?
#
loop_
_entity_poly.entity_id
_entity_poly.type
_entity_poly.pdbx_seq_one_letter_code
_entity_poly.pdbx_strand_id
1 'polypeptide(L)' 'MNGTKHVVSSDELNYDDVVKLAGHDPKHVFSVTFRHGGGFKNEGIISKGDIVKITTGTKFAVYDTSSA' A
#
# COMPACT_ATOMS: atom_id res chain seq x y z
N MET A 1 -7.01 -2.53 2.51
CA MET A 1 -6.19 -1.56 3.25
C MET A 1 -6.68 -1.53 4.68
N ASN A 2 -5.79 -1.75 5.64
CA ASN A 2 -6.14 -1.69 7.07
C ASN A 2 -7.38 -2.54 7.47
N GLY A 3 -7.55 -3.72 6.86
CA GLY A 3 -8.72 -4.60 7.05
C GLY A 3 -9.86 -4.45 6.02
N THR A 4 -9.94 -3.32 5.31
CA THR A 4 -10.95 -3.06 4.27
C THR A 4 -10.56 -3.70 2.94
N LYS A 5 -11.45 -4.44 2.29
CA LYS A 5 -11.20 -4.97 0.94
C LYS A 5 -11.51 -3.89 -0.09
N HIS A 6 -10.55 -3.64 -0.99
CA HIS A 6 -10.75 -2.77 -2.14
C HIS A 6 -10.53 -3.59 -3.41
N VAL A 7 -11.38 -3.38 -4.41
CA VAL A 7 -11.18 -3.90 -5.75
C VAL A 7 -10.54 -2.79 -6.56
N VAL A 8 -9.38 -3.08 -7.12
CA VAL A 8 -8.63 -2.18 -7.98
C VAL A 8 -8.51 -2.85 -9.35
N SER A 9 -8.78 -2.10 -10.41
CA SER A 9 -8.76 -2.65 -11.78
C SER A 9 -7.36 -2.76 -12.37
N SER A 10 -6.39 -2.03 -11.82
CA SER A 10 -4.99 -2.08 -12.26
C SER A 10 -4.22 -3.16 -11.50
N ASP A 11 -3.31 -3.84 -12.19
CA ASP A 11 -2.31 -4.72 -11.60
C ASP A 11 -1.10 -3.95 -11.03
N GLU A 12 -1.10 -2.62 -11.16
CA GLU A 12 -0.09 -1.72 -10.61
C GLU A 12 -0.74 -0.67 -9.72
N LEU A 13 -0.14 -0.43 -8.56
CA LEU A 13 -0.57 0.55 -7.56
C LEU A 13 0.61 1.43 -7.19
N ASN A 14 0.44 2.73 -7.33
CA ASN A 14 1.43 3.71 -6.90
C ASN A 14 1.18 4.11 -5.43
N TYR A 15 2.21 4.65 -4.77
CA TYR A 15 2.11 5.15 -3.39
C TYR A 15 0.89 6.06 -3.16
N ASP A 16 0.66 7.00 -4.08
CA ASP A 16 -0.38 8.03 -3.96
C ASP A 16 -1.79 7.40 -3.95
N ASP A 17 -2.04 6.44 -4.83
CA ASP A 17 -3.27 5.65 -4.87
C ASP A 17 -3.44 4.81 -3.60
N VAL A 18 -2.37 4.18 -3.09
CA VAL A 18 -2.47 3.39 -1.84
C VAL A 18 -2.85 4.29 -0.65
N VAL A 19 -2.22 5.46 -0.54
CA VAL A 19 -2.51 6.42 0.54
C VAL A 19 -3.93 6.98 0.40
N LYS A 20 -4.37 7.33 -0.82
CA LYS A 20 -5.75 7.78 -1.10
C LYS A 20 -6.78 6.69 -0.79
N LEU A 21 -6.54 5.46 -1.19
CA LEU A 21 -7.42 4.32 -0.93
C LEU A 21 -7.51 3.99 0.56
N ALA A 22 -6.45 4.31 1.33
CA ALA A 22 -6.47 4.25 2.78
C ALA A 22 -7.18 5.45 3.45
N GLY A 23 -7.61 6.46 2.67
CA GLY A 23 -8.29 7.65 3.17
C GLY A 23 -7.36 8.71 3.76
N HIS A 24 -6.06 8.65 3.45
CA HIS A 24 -5.06 9.60 3.91
C HIS A 24 -4.67 10.60 2.81
N ASP A 25 -4.12 11.75 3.21
CA ASP A 25 -3.69 12.79 2.27
C ASP A 25 -2.25 12.53 1.78
N PRO A 26 -2.03 12.25 0.48
CA PRO A 26 -0.72 11.86 -0.07
C PRO A 26 0.35 12.97 -0.02
N LYS A 27 -0.02 14.17 0.44
CA LYS A 27 0.93 15.23 0.76
C LYS A 27 1.83 14.85 1.94
N HIS A 28 1.37 13.98 2.83
CA HIS A 28 2.15 13.48 3.95
C HIS A 28 2.93 12.20 3.60
N VAL A 29 4.06 12.02 4.30
CA VAL A 29 4.89 10.82 4.18
C VAL A 29 4.34 9.76 5.14
N PHE A 30 3.98 8.62 4.58
CA PHE A 30 3.48 7.43 5.25
C PHE A 30 4.39 6.26 4.90
N SER A 31 4.56 5.34 5.85
CA SER A 31 5.18 4.05 5.56
C SER A 31 4.11 3.12 5.04
N VAL A 32 4.14 2.85 3.74
CA VAL A 32 3.22 1.90 3.11
C VAL A 32 3.92 0.56 3.03
N THR A 33 3.44 -0.44 3.75
CA THR A 33 3.88 -1.83 3.57
C THR A 33 2.84 -2.63 2.80
N PHE A 34 3.31 -3.49 1.90
CA PHE A 34 2.45 -4.43 1.18
C PHE A 34 2.85 -5.86 1.51
N ARG A 35 1.89 -6.78 1.47
CA ARG A 35 2.11 -8.20 1.67
C ARG A 35 1.35 -8.99 0.60
N HIS A 36 2.03 -9.69 -0.29
CA HIS A 36 1.36 -10.57 -1.27
C HIS A 36 0.80 -11.84 -0.61
N GLY A 37 -0.34 -12.30 -1.12
CA GLY A 37 -1.11 -13.43 -0.58
C GLY A 37 -0.49 -14.83 -0.71
N GLY A 38 0.77 -14.97 -1.12
CA GLY A 38 1.41 -16.28 -1.30
C GLY A 38 2.93 -16.24 -1.15
N GLY A 39 3.45 -16.63 0.01
CA GLY A 39 4.88 -16.91 0.23
C GLY A 39 5.54 -16.20 1.43
N PHE A 40 6.69 -16.75 1.87
CA PHE A 40 7.43 -16.38 3.09
C PHE A 40 8.18 -15.03 3.03
N LYS A 41 8.30 -14.39 1.87
CA LYS A 41 9.03 -13.10 1.70
C LYS A 41 8.38 -12.24 0.62
N ASN A 42 7.20 -11.71 0.90
CA ASN A 42 6.54 -10.75 0.00
C ASN A 42 6.10 -9.49 0.75
N GLU A 43 6.84 -9.12 1.79
CA GLU A 43 6.60 -7.87 2.52
C GLU A 43 7.62 -6.83 2.07
N GLY A 44 7.14 -5.67 1.62
CA GLY A 44 7.98 -4.59 1.11
C GLY A 44 7.42 -3.23 1.47
N ILE A 45 8.26 -2.19 1.39
CA ILE A 45 7.89 -0.80 1.67
C ILE A 45 7.79 -0.06 0.33
N ILE A 46 6.70 0.68 0.14
CA ILE A 46 6.51 1.58 -1.00
C ILE A 46 6.80 3.00 -0.52
N SER A 47 7.65 3.69 -1.26
CA SER A 47 7.97 5.10 -1.02
C SER A 47 7.28 6.00 -2.03
N LYS A 48 7.21 7.31 -1.74
CA LYS A 48 6.62 8.28 -2.65
C LYS A 48 7.31 8.25 -4.02
N GLY A 49 6.54 8.03 -5.07
CA GLY A 49 7.04 7.86 -6.45
C GLY A 49 7.28 6.42 -6.87
N ASP A 50 7.18 5.47 -5.95
CA ASP A 50 7.31 4.04 -6.24
C ASP A 50 5.98 3.44 -6.73
N ILE A 51 6.09 2.39 -7.55
CA ILE A 51 4.97 1.67 -8.15
C ILE A 51 5.15 0.19 -7.83
N VAL A 52 4.15 -0.40 -7.17
CA VAL A 52 4.15 -1.83 -6.87
C VAL A 52 3.21 -2.58 -7.79
N LYS A 53 3.61 -3.78 -8.20
CA LYS A 53 2.71 -4.73 -8.84
C LYS A 53 1.90 -5.48 -7.80
N ILE A 54 0.59 -5.44 -7.95
CA ILE A 54 -0.37 -6.11 -7.09
C ILE A 54 -0.95 -7.34 -7.77
N THR A 55 -1.15 -8.37 -6.95
CA THR A 55 -1.88 -9.57 -7.36
C THR A 55 -3.05 -9.81 -6.43
N THR A 56 -3.97 -10.67 -6.84
CA THR A 56 -5.13 -11.06 -6.02
C THR A 56 -4.69 -11.53 -4.63
N GLY A 57 -5.22 -10.90 -3.58
CA GLY A 57 -4.85 -11.20 -2.20
C GLY A 57 -3.72 -10.34 -1.62
N THR A 58 -3.20 -9.37 -2.37
CA THR A 58 -2.26 -8.37 -1.84
C THR A 58 -2.94 -7.53 -0.76
N LYS A 59 -2.27 -7.38 0.38
CA LYS A 59 -2.72 -6.56 1.49
C LYS A 59 -1.78 -5.38 1.67
N PHE A 60 -2.35 -4.21 1.88
CA PHE A 60 -1.61 -2.99 2.18
C PHE A 60 -1.90 -2.53 3.61
N ALA A 61 -0.84 -2.14 4.30
CA ALA A 61 -0.88 -1.44 5.57
C ALA A 61 -0.19 -0.08 5.41
N VAL A 62 -0.84 0.97 5.88
CA VAL A 62 -0.32 2.33 5.81
C VAL A 62 -0.13 2.80 7.24
N TYR A 63 1.09 3.22 7.56
CA TYR A 63 1.47 3.72 8.87
C TYR A 63 1.87 5.18 8.75
N ASP A 64 1.37 6.01 9.64
CA ASP A 64 1.82 7.39 9.76
C ASP A 64 3.22 7.42 10.38
N THR A 65 4.20 7.94 9.65
CA THR A 65 5.58 8.11 10.15
C THR A 65 5.78 9.45 10.86
N SER A 66 4.75 10.29 10.92
CA SER A 66 4.80 11.58 11.63
C SER A 66 4.60 11.42 13.14
N SER A 67 4.26 10.22 13.60
CA SER A 67 4.07 9.87 15.01
C SER A 67 5.30 9.12 15.55
N ALA A 68 6.46 9.80 15.64
CA ALA A 68 7.66 9.33 16.32
C ALA A 68 8.26 10.44 17.19
#